data_AF-A0A932A790-F1
#
_entry.id   AF-A0A932A790-F1
#
_cell.length_a   1.000
_cell.length_b   1.000
_cell.length_c   1.000
_cell.angle_alpha   90.00
_cell.angle_beta   90.00
_cell.angle_gamma   90.00
#
_symmetry.space_group_name_H-M   'P 1'
#
loop_
_entity.id
_entity.type
_entity.pdbx_description
1 polymer ?
#
loop_
_entity_poly.entity_id
_entity_poly.type
_entity_poly.pdbx_seq_one_letter_code
_entity_poly.pdbx_strand_id
1 'polypeptide(L)'
;MMSRALASLLAVMMLASPLPATDLAANECSIPNAADLAVNFHRVDSELYRGGRPAYREDVYMKFAAMGIRTVMNLEGGDQAKREKAVVERVNLKLLEQKKEPLRFVSYPINAYTEFMDAPSTREITALFGEIQQAPKPIYLHCKHGRDRTGMVVLLYRLWRGESSFEDAYAEARYYHFSKWNFGLKRALERYRAAEALKSLGEPPGTTSLGVCRPEKFAAAAAAAAATEKAAPSASAPSAPAKR
;
A
#
# COMPACT_ATOMS: atom_id res chain seq x y z
N MET A 1 -19.86 25.32 73.20
CA MET A 1 -20.84 25.29 72.09
C MET A 1 -20.08 25.73 70.83
N MET A 2 -19.57 24.77 70.05
CA MET A 2 -20.08 24.37 68.70
C MET A 2 -19.86 25.49 67.67
N SER A 3 -19.27 25.31 66.48
CA SER A 3 -18.75 24.15 65.76
C SER A 3 -17.86 24.67 64.61
N ARG A 4 -16.79 23.95 64.25
CA ARG A 4 -15.96 24.24 63.07
C ARG A 4 -16.67 23.71 61.81
N ALA A 5 -16.95 24.57 60.84
CA ALA A 5 -17.47 24.13 59.54
C ALA A 5 -16.29 23.79 58.60
N LEU A 6 -16.10 22.50 58.34
CA LEU A 6 -15.24 22.00 57.26
C LEU A 6 -16.01 22.07 55.94
N ALA A 7 -15.46 22.77 54.95
CA ALA A 7 -15.95 22.71 53.57
C ALA A 7 -15.38 21.46 52.89
N SER A 8 -16.25 20.49 52.60
CA SER A 8 -15.91 19.28 51.84
C SER A 8 -15.81 19.60 50.35
N LEU A 9 -14.60 19.53 49.80
CA LEU A 9 -14.35 19.62 48.36
C LEU A 9 -14.66 18.25 47.73
N LEU A 10 -15.82 18.10 47.09
CA LEU A 10 -16.17 16.88 46.35
C LEU A 10 -15.52 16.95 44.96
N ALA A 11 -14.40 16.26 44.76
CA ALA A 11 -13.79 16.09 43.45
C ALA A 11 -14.60 15.06 42.64
N VAL A 12 -15.38 15.52 41.66
CA VAL A 12 -16.04 14.66 40.67
C VAL A 12 -14.99 14.19 39.68
N MET A 13 -14.45 12.98 39.88
CA MET A 13 -13.64 12.30 38.87
C MET A 13 -14.55 11.81 37.74
N MET A 14 -14.58 12.56 36.63
CA MET A 14 -15.14 12.12 35.37
C MET A 14 -14.28 10.96 34.83
N LEU A 15 -14.77 9.73 34.95
CA LEU A 15 -14.21 8.57 34.24
C LEU A 15 -14.48 8.75 32.74
N ALA A 16 -13.55 9.39 32.04
CA ALA A 16 -13.51 9.39 30.59
C ALA A 16 -13.31 7.94 30.13
N SER A 17 -14.40 7.31 29.69
CA SER A 17 -14.34 5.98 29.08
C SER A 17 -13.64 6.11 27.73
N PRO A 18 -12.57 5.34 27.46
CA PRO A 18 -11.91 5.41 26.16
C PRO A 18 -12.87 4.88 25.09
N LEU A 19 -13.15 5.71 24.08
CA LEU A 19 -13.87 5.30 22.88
C LEU A 19 -13.10 4.15 22.20
N PRO A 20 -13.79 3.12 21.68
CA PRO A 20 -13.13 2.04 20.95
C PRO A 20 -12.50 2.58 19.66
N ALA A 21 -11.17 2.51 19.57
CA ALA A 21 -10.34 2.98 18.45
C ALA A 21 -10.43 2.11 17.18
N THR A 22 -11.64 1.68 16.79
CA THR A 22 -11.83 0.68 15.73
C THR A 22 -12.41 1.20 14.42
N ASP A 23 -12.86 2.45 14.34
CA ASP A 23 -13.53 2.98 13.13
C ASP A 23 -12.74 3.99 12.29
N LEU A 24 -11.61 4.51 12.78
CA LEU A 24 -10.85 5.54 12.04
C LEU A 24 -10.05 4.97 10.86
N ALA A 25 -9.57 3.73 10.95
CA ALA A 25 -8.78 3.11 9.89
C ALA A 25 -9.61 2.66 8.67
N ALA A 26 -10.90 2.35 8.85
CA ALA A 26 -11.76 1.87 7.77
C ALA A 26 -12.17 2.98 6.79
N ASN A 27 -12.41 4.20 7.30
CA ASN A 27 -12.76 5.37 6.47
C ASN A 27 -11.58 5.87 5.60
N GLU A 28 -10.34 5.58 5.99
CA GLU A 28 -9.16 5.98 5.25
C GLU A 28 -8.91 5.19 3.95
N CYS A 29 -9.51 4.00 3.83
CA CYS A 29 -9.31 3.11 2.69
C CYS A 29 -10.34 3.30 1.57
N SER A 30 -11.47 3.92 1.86
CA SER A 30 -12.50 4.21 0.88
C SER A 30 -12.25 5.57 0.25
N ILE A 31 -11.97 5.58 -1.06
CA ILE A 31 -11.80 6.81 -1.83
C ILE A 31 -13.08 7.05 -2.65
N PRO A 32 -13.88 8.09 -2.32
CA PRO A 32 -15.07 8.43 -3.08
C PRO A 32 -14.72 8.68 -4.55
N ASN A 33 -15.55 8.16 -5.46
CA ASN A 33 -15.39 8.33 -6.91
C ASN A 33 -14.00 7.92 -7.44
N ALA A 34 -13.38 6.89 -6.84
CA ALA A 34 -12.07 6.36 -7.28
C ALA A 34 -12.00 6.06 -8.79
N ALA A 35 -13.10 5.59 -9.38
CA ALA A 35 -13.18 5.28 -10.81
C ALA A 35 -12.96 6.51 -11.72
N ASP A 36 -13.25 7.72 -11.25
CA ASP A 36 -13.05 8.96 -12.00
C ASP A 36 -11.57 9.38 -12.07
N LEU A 37 -10.75 8.86 -11.15
CA LEU A 37 -9.32 9.13 -11.06
C LEU A 37 -8.55 8.23 -12.04
N ALA A 38 -8.75 6.92 -11.92
CA ALA A 38 -8.18 5.94 -12.83
C ALA A 38 -8.90 4.60 -12.70
N VAL A 39 -8.80 3.77 -13.75
CA VAL A 39 -9.21 2.36 -13.65
C VAL A 39 -8.37 1.65 -12.59
N ASN A 40 -9.00 0.75 -11.81
CA ASN A 40 -8.35 0.02 -10.71
C ASN A 40 -7.67 0.92 -9.65
N PHE A 41 -8.12 2.18 -9.49
CA PHE A 41 -7.61 3.08 -8.48
C PHE A 41 -7.96 2.57 -7.07
N HIS A 42 -6.95 2.43 -6.20
CA HIS A 42 -7.13 1.96 -4.83
C HIS A 42 -5.97 2.40 -3.94
N ARG A 43 -6.26 2.74 -2.68
CA ARG A 43 -5.24 2.93 -1.65
C ARG A 43 -4.74 1.56 -1.20
N VAL A 44 -3.45 1.27 -1.31
CA VAL A 44 -2.84 0.01 -0.89
C VAL A 44 -2.56 0.06 0.61
N ASP A 45 -1.89 1.12 1.06
CA ASP A 45 -1.66 1.43 2.47
C ASP A 45 -1.50 2.94 2.67
N SER A 46 -0.87 3.37 3.76
CA SER A 46 -0.57 4.79 4.00
C SER A 46 0.47 5.39 3.04
N GLU A 47 1.30 4.58 2.39
CA GLU A 47 2.39 5.04 1.54
C GLU A 47 2.15 4.82 0.04
N LEU A 48 1.22 3.95 -0.34
CA LEU A 48 1.06 3.53 -1.73
C LEU A 48 -0.42 3.56 -2.16
N TYR A 49 -0.63 4.12 -3.34
CA TYR A 49 -1.83 3.99 -4.14
C TYR A 49 -1.49 3.22 -5.42
N ARG A 50 -2.46 2.47 -5.94
CA ARG A 50 -2.35 1.74 -7.21
C ARG A 50 -3.40 2.22 -8.19
N GLY A 51 -3.16 2.00 -9.49
CA GLY A 51 -4.19 2.14 -10.51
C GLY A 51 -3.65 2.05 -11.92
N GLY A 52 -4.49 2.40 -12.89
CA GLY A 52 -4.12 2.56 -14.30
C GLY A 52 -3.67 3.98 -14.62
N ARG A 53 -3.36 4.23 -15.89
CA ARG A 53 -2.90 5.55 -16.31
C ARG A 53 -4.04 6.57 -16.15
N PRO A 54 -3.80 7.75 -15.53
CA PRO A 54 -4.80 8.81 -15.33
C PRO A 54 -5.27 9.54 -16.62
N ALA A 55 -5.17 8.88 -17.78
CA ALA A 55 -5.52 9.42 -19.09
C ALA A 55 -4.94 10.81 -19.42
N TYR A 56 -3.80 11.18 -18.83
CA TYR A 56 -3.13 12.48 -19.02
C TYR A 56 -3.96 13.69 -18.58
N ARG A 57 -4.92 13.49 -17.68
CA ARG A 57 -5.85 14.51 -17.19
C ARG A 57 -5.23 15.35 -16.08
N GLU A 58 -4.95 16.62 -16.36
CA GLU A 58 -4.37 17.57 -15.39
C GLU A 58 -5.21 17.69 -14.11
N ASP A 59 -6.54 17.65 -14.21
CA ASP A 59 -7.42 17.72 -13.04
C ASP A 59 -7.24 16.52 -12.10
N VAL A 60 -6.91 15.34 -12.64
CA VAL A 60 -6.64 14.14 -11.83
C VAL A 60 -5.31 14.26 -11.08
N TYR A 61 -4.24 14.75 -11.72
CA TYR A 61 -2.98 14.97 -11.02
C TYR A 61 -3.08 16.07 -9.96
N MET A 62 -3.89 17.11 -10.20
CA MET A 62 -4.21 18.10 -9.16
C MET A 62 -4.95 17.47 -7.97
N LYS A 63 -5.90 16.56 -8.23
CA LYS A 63 -6.56 15.77 -7.17
C LYS A 63 -5.57 14.88 -6.43
N PHE A 64 -4.61 14.26 -7.12
CA PHE A 64 -3.54 13.48 -6.48
C PHE A 64 -2.77 14.33 -5.46
N ALA A 65 -2.30 15.52 -5.87
CA ALA A 65 -1.61 16.43 -4.96
C ALA A 65 -2.48 16.84 -3.76
N ALA A 66 -3.78 17.09 -3.99
CA ALA A 66 -4.74 17.44 -2.95
C ALA A 66 -5.04 16.28 -1.97
N MET A 67 -4.98 15.03 -2.43
CA MET A 67 -5.04 13.82 -1.59
C MET A 67 -3.72 13.53 -0.87
N GLY A 68 -2.70 14.38 -1.03
CA GLY A 68 -1.41 14.22 -0.38
C GLY A 68 -0.41 13.36 -1.16
N ILE A 69 -0.77 12.75 -2.29
CA ILE A 69 0.17 12.00 -3.14
C ILE A 69 1.31 12.94 -3.55
N ARG A 70 2.55 12.44 -3.49
CA ARG A 70 3.76 13.22 -3.82
C ARG A 70 4.58 12.64 -4.95
N THR A 71 4.41 11.36 -5.25
CA THR A 71 5.10 10.72 -6.37
C THR A 71 4.13 10.04 -7.32
N VAL A 72 4.30 10.23 -8.62
CA VAL A 72 3.65 9.44 -9.69
C VAL A 72 4.69 8.51 -10.28
N MET A 73 4.51 7.20 -10.11
CA MET A 73 5.42 6.15 -10.57
C MET A 73 4.80 5.37 -11.74
N ASN A 74 5.34 5.58 -12.93
CA ASN A 74 4.88 5.01 -14.20
C ASN A 74 5.69 3.77 -14.60
N LEU A 75 5.00 2.66 -14.90
CA LEU A 75 5.60 1.38 -15.32
C LEU A 75 5.54 1.10 -16.84
N GLU A 76 5.06 2.03 -17.67
CA GLU A 76 4.87 1.87 -19.11
C GLU A 76 6.07 2.27 -19.97
N GLY A 77 6.72 3.40 -19.67
CA GLY A 77 7.82 3.93 -20.47
C GLY A 77 7.41 4.52 -21.83
N GLY A 78 8.41 4.70 -22.69
CA GLY A 78 8.25 5.20 -24.06
C GLY A 78 7.58 6.56 -24.14
N ASP A 79 6.87 6.82 -25.23
CA ASP A 79 6.19 8.10 -25.46
C ASP A 79 5.06 8.37 -24.46
N GLN A 80 4.49 7.31 -23.88
CA GLN A 80 3.46 7.45 -22.85
C GLN A 80 4.02 8.04 -21.57
N ALA A 81 5.22 7.62 -21.14
CA ALA A 81 5.91 8.23 -20.00
C ALA A 81 6.34 9.68 -20.28
N LYS A 82 6.82 9.98 -21.50
CA LYS A 82 7.15 11.36 -21.90
C LYS A 82 5.92 12.26 -21.84
N ARG A 83 4.79 11.78 -22.37
CA ARG A 83 3.52 12.52 -22.38
C ARG A 83 3.03 12.78 -20.95
N GLU A 84 3.10 11.78 -20.07
CA GLU A 84 2.71 11.95 -18.67
C GLU A 84 3.64 12.91 -17.93
N LYS A 85 4.96 12.81 -18.13
CA LYS A 85 5.93 13.75 -17.57
C LYS A 85 5.57 15.19 -17.91
N ALA A 86 5.27 15.47 -19.18
CA ALA A 86 4.87 16.80 -19.62
C ALA A 86 3.56 17.29 -18.95
N VAL A 87 2.61 16.40 -18.66
CA VAL A 87 1.39 16.74 -17.92
C VAL A 87 1.72 17.08 -16.46
N VAL A 88 2.54 16.25 -15.81
CA VAL A 88 2.97 16.49 -14.41
C VAL A 88 3.75 17.79 -14.30
N GLU A 89 4.61 18.11 -15.26
CA GLU A 89 5.35 19.39 -15.29
C GLU A 89 4.41 20.60 -15.38
N ARG A 90 3.38 20.56 -16.24
CA ARG A 90 2.37 21.63 -16.30
C ARG A 90 1.54 21.75 -15.02
N VAL A 91 1.20 20.62 -14.40
CA VAL A 91 0.53 20.58 -13.10
C VAL A 91 1.41 21.19 -12.01
N ASN A 92 2.72 20.91 -12.03
CA ASN A 92 3.66 21.46 -11.07
C ASN A 92 3.78 22.98 -11.17
N LEU A 93 3.70 23.57 -12.37
CA LEU A 93 3.65 25.04 -12.51
C LEU A 93 2.46 25.62 -11.73
N LYS A 94 1.27 25.02 -11.86
CA LYS A 94 0.06 25.45 -11.13
C LYS A 94 0.16 25.22 -9.62
N LEU A 95 0.78 24.12 -9.20
CA LEU A 95 1.02 23.84 -7.78
C LEU A 95 1.94 24.89 -7.17
N LEU A 96 3.02 25.25 -7.87
CA LEU A 96 3.97 26.27 -7.42
C LEU A 96 3.34 27.67 -7.34
N GLU A 97 2.51 28.06 -8.31
CA GLU A 97 1.71 29.30 -8.24
C GLU A 97 0.81 29.33 -6.99
N GLN A 98 0.29 28.17 -6.59
CA GLN A 98 -0.51 27.99 -5.37
C GLN A 98 0.33 27.79 -4.10
N LYS A 99 1.67 27.92 -4.17
CA LYS A 99 2.61 27.65 -3.07
C LYS A 99 2.46 26.23 -2.48
N LYS A 100 2.12 25.26 -3.32
CA LYS A 100 2.03 23.83 -2.96
C LYS A 100 3.26 23.09 -3.45
N GLU A 101 3.58 22.00 -2.78
CA GLU A 101 4.66 21.12 -3.18
C GLU A 101 4.39 20.48 -4.57
N PRO A 102 5.40 20.39 -5.44
CA PRO A 102 5.26 19.73 -6.73
C PRO A 102 5.18 18.21 -6.59
N LEU A 103 4.58 17.55 -7.57
CA LEU A 103 4.63 16.11 -7.74
C LEU A 103 5.97 15.69 -8.34
N ARG A 104 6.58 14.64 -7.78
CA ARG A 104 7.71 13.92 -8.40
C ARG A 104 7.16 12.94 -9.44
N PHE A 105 7.68 12.99 -10.66
CA PHE A 105 7.41 11.97 -11.68
C PHE A 105 8.59 11.00 -11.78
N VAL A 106 8.30 9.70 -11.72
CA VAL A 106 9.28 8.61 -11.83
C VAL A 106 8.82 7.66 -12.93
N SER A 107 9.70 7.34 -13.86
CA SER A 107 9.45 6.34 -14.91
C SER A 107 10.34 5.13 -14.69
N TYR A 108 9.74 3.98 -14.41
CA TYR A 108 10.43 2.70 -14.23
C TYR A 108 9.80 1.65 -15.16
N PRO A 109 10.14 1.66 -16.45
CA PRO A 109 9.40 0.91 -17.46
C PRO A 109 9.61 -0.60 -17.34
N ILE A 110 8.51 -1.35 -17.37
CA ILE A 110 8.51 -2.79 -17.65
C ILE A 110 7.88 -2.95 -19.02
N ASN A 111 8.68 -3.36 -20.01
CA ASN A 111 8.26 -3.45 -21.39
C ASN A 111 7.39 -4.72 -21.65
N ALA A 112 6.71 -4.76 -22.79
CA ALA A 112 5.81 -5.87 -23.12
C ALA A 112 6.53 -7.22 -23.26
N TYR A 113 7.74 -7.25 -23.82
CA TYR A 113 8.51 -8.49 -23.93
C TYR A 113 8.85 -9.08 -22.55
N THR A 114 9.29 -8.23 -21.61
CA THR A 114 9.53 -8.57 -20.21
C THR A 114 8.23 -8.86 -19.42
N GLU A 115 7.07 -8.37 -19.87
CA GLU A 115 5.78 -8.71 -19.26
C GLU A 115 5.32 -10.11 -19.67
N PHE A 116 5.43 -10.45 -20.96
CA PHE A 116 4.84 -11.65 -21.55
C PHE A 116 5.81 -12.84 -21.66
N MET A 117 7.07 -12.59 -22.06
CA MET A 117 8.00 -13.64 -22.51
C MET A 117 9.17 -13.85 -21.53
N ASP A 118 9.77 -12.77 -21.05
CA ASP A 118 10.89 -12.77 -20.10
C ASP A 118 10.47 -12.24 -18.73
N ALA A 119 11.35 -12.10 -17.74
CA ALA A 119 11.00 -11.55 -16.42
C ALA A 119 11.91 -10.37 -16.07
N PRO A 120 11.43 -9.32 -15.36
CA PRO A 120 12.32 -8.34 -14.76
C PRO A 120 13.40 -9.06 -13.95
N SER A 121 14.66 -8.66 -14.05
CA SER A 121 15.75 -9.22 -13.28
C SER A 121 15.63 -8.87 -11.79
N THR A 122 16.32 -9.61 -10.92
CA THR A 122 16.40 -9.26 -9.48
C THR A 122 16.95 -7.85 -9.30
N ARG A 123 17.97 -7.46 -10.11
CA ARG A 123 18.55 -6.12 -10.07
C ARG A 123 17.54 -5.02 -10.40
N GLU A 124 16.70 -5.22 -11.42
CA GLU A 124 15.65 -4.26 -11.77
C GLU A 124 14.59 -4.15 -10.68
N ILE A 125 14.16 -5.27 -10.09
CA ILE A 125 13.17 -5.23 -9.01
C ILE A 125 13.77 -4.57 -7.76
N THR A 126 14.99 -4.91 -7.36
CA THR A 126 15.67 -4.26 -6.24
C THR A 126 15.82 -2.76 -6.47
N ALA A 127 16.21 -2.32 -7.67
CA ALA A 127 16.31 -0.90 -7.97
C ALA A 127 14.96 -0.18 -7.97
N LEU A 128 13.89 -0.83 -8.46
CA LEU A 128 12.52 -0.31 -8.35
C LEU A 128 12.10 -0.14 -6.88
N PHE A 129 12.39 -1.13 -6.03
CA PHE A 129 12.05 -1.07 -4.61
C PHE A 129 12.89 -0.03 -3.85
N GLY A 130 14.15 0.16 -4.23
CA GLY A 130 14.96 1.27 -3.73
C GLY A 130 14.35 2.64 -4.07
N GLU A 131 13.84 2.81 -5.28
CA GLU A 131 13.12 4.04 -5.68
C GLU A 131 11.79 4.18 -4.94
N ILE A 132 11.03 3.09 -4.76
CA ILE A 132 9.81 3.09 -3.93
C ILE A 132 10.15 3.52 -2.51
N GLN A 133 11.22 3.03 -1.92
CA GLN A 133 11.63 3.35 -0.55
C GLN A 133 12.02 4.82 -0.39
N GLN A 134 12.74 5.40 -1.36
CA GLN A 134 13.28 6.76 -1.27
C GLN A 134 12.32 7.85 -1.78
N ALA A 135 11.36 7.52 -2.63
CA ALA A 135 10.47 8.50 -3.22
C ALA A 135 9.52 9.14 -2.17
N PRO A 136 9.22 10.45 -2.28
CA PRO A 136 8.25 11.11 -1.42
C PRO A 136 6.89 10.40 -1.40
N LYS A 137 6.38 10.14 -0.20
CA LYS A 137 5.13 9.43 0.03
C LYS A 137 3.92 10.38 0.13
N PRO A 138 2.70 9.90 -0.13
CA PRO A 138 2.39 8.61 -0.76
C PRO A 138 2.72 8.59 -2.26
N ILE A 139 2.92 7.38 -2.79
CA ILE A 139 3.24 7.11 -4.20
C ILE A 139 1.97 6.63 -4.91
N TYR A 140 1.69 7.17 -6.09
CA TYR A 140 0.74 6.58 -7.04
C TYR A 140 1.48 5.73 -8.07
N LEU A 141 1.36 4.41 -7.93
CA LEU A 141 2.00 3.43 -8.80
C LEU A 141 1.02 2.93 -9.87
N HIS A 142 1.38 3.06 -11.14
CA HIS A 142 0.50 2.64 -12.23
C HIS A 142 1.23 2.08 -13.45
N CYS A 143 0.47 1.34 -14.25
CA CYS A 143 0.80 1.00 -15.63
C CYS A 143 -0.32 1.49 -16.55
N LYS A 144 -0.58 0.82 -17.69
CA LYS A 144 -1.67 1.19 -18.60
C LYS A 144 -3.05 1.05 -17.93
N HIS A 145 -3.34 -0.14 -17.43
CA HIS A 145 -4.67 -0.51 -16.90
C HIS A 145 -4.65 -0.77 -15.39
N GLY A 146 -3.50 -0.70 -14.73
CA GLY A 146 -3.39 -1.00 -13.29
C GLY A 146 -3.58 -2.47 -12.93
N ARG A 147 -3.38 -3.36 -13.90
CA ARG A 147 -3.64 -4.79 -13.77
C ARG A 147 -2.35 -5.56 -13.52
N ASP A 148 -1.53 -5.68 -14.56
CA ASP A 148 -0.47 -6.67 -14.63
C ASP A 148 0.84 -6.20 -14.01
N ARG A 149 1.54 -5.24 -14.65
CA ARG A 149 2.77 -4.64 -14.09
C ARG A 149 2.53 -4.04 -12.71
N THR A 150 1.46 -3.28 -12.53
CA THR A 150 1.04 -2.76 -11.23
C THR A 150 0.74 -3.88 -10.25
N GLY A 151 0.01 -4.92 -10.66
CA GLY A 151 -0.31 -6.06 -9.80
C GLY A 151 0.92 -6.82 -9.33
N MET A 152 1.92 -7.02 -10.20
CA MET A 152 3.19 -7.65 -9.82
C MET A 152 3.90 -6.83 -8.75
N VAL A 153 4.07 -5.53 -8.97
CA VAL A 153 4.79 -4.66 -8.02
C VAL A 153 4.03 -4.53 -6.70
N VAL A 154 2.70 -4.35 -6.73
CA VAL A 154 1.88 -4.27 -5.51
C VAL A 154 1.92 -5.60 -4.73
N LEU A 155 1.89 -6.74 -5.41
CA LEU A 155 2.02 -8.04 -4.77
C LEU A 155 3.36 -8.15 -4.04
N LEU A 156 4.48 -7.87 -4.73
CA LEU A 156 5.81 -7.86 -4.10
C LEU A 156 5.90 -6.85 -2.97
N TYR A 157 5.22 -5.70 -3.09
CA TYR A 157 5.14 -4.69 -2.05
C TYR A 157 4.46 -5.22 -0.79
N ARG A 158 3.31 -5.91 -0.91
CA ARG A 158 2.63 -6.55 0.23
C ARG A 158 3.55 -7.54 0.96
N LEU A 159 4.29 -8.35 0.20
CA LEU A 159 5.23 -9.33 0.75
C LEU A 159 6.41 -8.66 1.45
N TRP A 160 7.00 -7.68 0.79
CA TRP A 160 8.12 -6.90 1.31
C TRP A 160 7.76 -6.19 2.61
N ARG A 161 6.52 -5.72 2.74
CA ARG A 161 5.98 -5.07 3.94
C ARG A 161 5.49 -6.05 5.01
N GLY A 162 5.47 -7.35 4.73
CA GLY A 162 4.88 -8.35 5.63
C GLY A 162 3.36 -8.16 5.84
N GLU A 163 2.66 -7.54 4.89
CA GLU A 163 1.23 -7.19 5.01
C GLU A 163 0.30 -8.33 4.56
N SER A 164 0.82 -9.32 3.84
CA SER A 164 0.06 -10.44 3.29
C SER A 164 0.93 -11.66 3.02
N SER A 165 0.31 -12.84 2.99
CA SER A 165 0.92 -14.03 2.39
C SER A 165 1.04 -13.88 0.87
N PHE A 166 1.82 -14.76 0.22
CA PHE A 166 1.91 -14.79 -1.24
C PHE A 166 0.54 -15.10 -1.86
N GLU A 167 -0.17 -16.06 -1.29
CA GLU A 167 -1.48 -16.50 -1.76
C GLU A 167 -2.52 -15.37 -1.69
N ASP A 168 -2.56 -14.62 -0.59
CA ASP A 168 -3.47 -13.48 -0.42
C ASP A 168 -3.11 -12.32 -1.35
N ALA A 169 -1.83 -11.96 -1.43
CA ALA A 169 -1.35 -10.90 -2.32
C ALA A 169 -1.57 -11.26 -3.80
N TYR A 170 -1.41 -12.54 -4.15
CA TYR A 170 -1.73 -13.04 -5.48
C TYR A 170 -3.23 -12.94 -5.75
N ALA A 171 -4.08 -13.33 -4.79
CA ALA A 171 -5.53 -13.20 -4.93
C ALA A 171 -5.98 -11.73 -5.05
N GLU A 172 -5.36 -10.80 -4.33
CA GLU A 172 -5.56 -9.34 -4.51
C GLU A 172 -5.15 -8.92 -5.93
N ALA A 173 -4.00 -9.36 -6.43
CA ALA A 173 -3.60 -9.09 -7.81
C ALA A 173 -4.61 -9.66 -8.82
N ARG A 174 -5.16 -10.85 -8.58
CA ARG A 174 -6.23 -11.47 -9.40
C ARG A 174 -7.51 -10.65 -9.41
N TYR A 175 -7.89 -10.09 -8.26
CA TYR A 175 -9.05 -9.21 -8.15
C TYR A 175 -8.89 -7.97 -9.02
N TYR A 176 -7.71 -7.36 -9.03
CA TYR A 176 -7.35 -6.31 -9.97
C TYR A 176 -6.92 -6.83 -11.36
N HIS A 177 -7.44 -7.99 -11.75
CA HIS A 177 -7.35 -8.57 -13.09
C HIS A 177 -5.93 -8.89 -13.60
N PHE A 178 -4.97 -9.20 -12.71
CA PHE A 178 -3.68 -9.76 -13.10
C PHE A 178 -3.88 -11.04 -13.94
N SER A 179 -3.28 -11.07 -15.13
CA SER A 179 -3.47 -12.12 -16.13
C SER A 179 -2.77 -13.43 -15.74
N LYS A 180 -3.38 -14.58 -16.08
CA LYS A 180 -2.69 -15.90 -15.96
C LYS A 180 -1.61 -16.08 -17.03
N TRP A 181 -1.71 -15.32 -18.12
CA TRP A 181 -0.90 -15.46 -19.33
C TRP A 181 0.36 -14.58 -19.35
N ASN A 182 0.58 -13.79 -18.30
CA ASN A 182 1.79 -12.99 -18.15
C ASN A 182 2.90 -13.83 -17.54
N PHE A 183 3.38 -14.81 -18.33
CA PHE A 183 4.39 -15.79 -17.90
C PHE A 183 5.65 -15.12 -17.38
N GLY A 184 6.00 -14.00 -17.99
CA GLY A 184 7.12 -13.18 -17.59
C GLY A 184 7.04 -12.63 -16.17
N LEU A 185 5.99 -11.85 -15.90
CA LEU A 185 5.74 -11.32 -14.56
C LEU A 185 5.55 -12.43 -13.53
N LYS A 186 4.88 -13.54 -13.89
CA LYS A 186 4.75 -14.71 -13.00
C LYS A 186 6.10 -15.30 -12.63
N ARG A 187 7.01 -15.47 -13.60
CA ARG A 187 8.36 -15.97 -13.33
C ARG A 187 9.13 -15.05 -12.38
N ALA A 188 8.93 -13.74 -12.46
CA ALA A 188 9.46 -12.80 -11.46
C ALA A 188 8.86 -13.04 -10.07
N LEU A 189 7.54 -13.18 -9.96
CA LEU A 189 6.85 -13.43 -8.68
C LEU A 189 7.33 -14.73 -8.01
N GLU A 190 7.49 -15.82 -8.76
CA GLU A 190 7.93 -17.10 -8.21
C GLU A 190 9.31 -17.01 -7.52
N ARG A 191 10.21 -16.13 -7.97
CA ARG A 191 11.51 -15.92 -7.30
C ARG A 191 11.37 -15.38 -5.88
N TYR A 192 10.30 -14.64 -5.59
CA TYR A 192 10.06 -14.00 -4.29
C TYR A 192 9.05 -14.75 -3.43
N ARG A 193 8.72 -15.98 -3.80
CA ARG A 193 7.81 -16.81 -3.01
C ARG A 193 8.41 -17.21 -1.66
N ALA A 194 9.73 -17.37 -1.60
CA ALA A 194 10.46 -17.60 -0.35
C ALA A 194 10.82 -16.28 0.33
N ALA A 195 10.62 -16.21 1.65
CA ALA A 195 10.92 -15.01 2.45
C ALA A 195 12.38 -14.52 2.31
N GLU A 196 13.32 -15.45 2.13
CA GLU A 196 14.74 -15.11 1.96
C GLU A 196 15.00 -14.21 0.74
N ALA A 197 14.28 -14.43 -0.35
CA ALA A 197 14.44 -13.65 -1.57
C ALA A 197 13.98 -12.20 -1.41
N LEU A 198 13.03 -11.93 -0.50
CA LEU A 198 12.52 -10.58 -0.23
C LEU A 198 13.58 -9.68 0.42
N LYS A 199 14.59 -10.26 1.11
CA LYS A 199 15.70 -9.48 1.69
C LYS A 199 16.47 -8.67 0.65
N SER A 200 16.48 -9.13 -0.60
CA SER A 200 17.10 -8.40 -1.71
C SER A 200 16.40 -7.08 -2.06
N LEU A 201 15.19 -6.84 -1.54
CA LEU A 201 14.43 -5.60 -1.72
C LEU A 201 14.75 -4.54 -0.64
N GLY A 202 15.62 -4.88 0.32
CA GLY A 202 15.95 -4.02 1.47
C GLY A 202 14.93 -4.11 2.60
N GLU A 203 15.14 -3.33 3.66
CA GLU A 203 14.22 -3.28 4.80
C GLU A 203 12.98 -2.43 4.49
N PRO A 204 11.75 -2.92 4.77
CA PRO A 204 10.56 -2.10 4.63
C PRO A 204 10.60 -0.92 5.64
N PRO A 205 10.05 0.25 5.30
CA PRO A 205 9.82 1.31 6.28
C PRO A 205 8.98 0.78 7.45
N GLY A 206 9.09 1.38 8.64
CA GLY A 206 8.42 0.92 9.86
C GLY A 206 6.97 0.46 9.63
N THR A 207 6.73 -0.84 9.83
CA THR A 207 5.45 -1.48 9.59
C THR A 207 4.53 -1.26 10.78
N THR A 208 3.47 -0.48 10.58
CA THR A 208 2.33 -0.51 11.49
C THR A 208 1.18 -1.11 10.70
N SER A 209 0.67 -2.27 11.11
CA SER A 209 -0.51 -2.91 10.50
C SER A 209 -1.77 -2.03 10.50
N LEU A 210 -1.74 -0.94 11.29
CA LEU A 210 -2.64 0.20 11.23
C LEU A 210 -2.41 0.98 9.92
N GLY A 211 -3.12 0.60 8.86
CA GLY A 211 -3.10 1.35 7.58
C GLY A 211 -3.17 0.49 6.32
N VAL A 212 -3.21 -0.84 6.44
CA VAL A 212 -3.34 -1.76 5.30
C VAL A 212 -4.76 -1.72 4.74
N CYS A 213 -4.93 -1.19 3.52
CA CYS A 213 -6.21 -1.12 2.84
C CYS A 213 -6.36 -2.33 1.91
N ARG A 214 -7.42 -3.13 2.11
CA ARG A 214 -7.75 -4.28 1.25
C ARG A 214 -9.06 -4.04 0.51
N PRO A 215 -9.23 -4.57 -0.72
CA PRO A 215 -10.54 -4.55 -1.37
C PRO A 215 -11.57 -5.26 -0.49
N GLU A 216 -12.81 -4.80 -0.47
CA GLU A 216 -13.86 -5.27 0.45
C GLU A 216 -13.99 -6.80 0.51
N LYS A 217 -13.88 -7.46 -0.65
CA LYS A 217 -13.93 -8.93 -0.75
C LYS A 217 -12.82 -9.65 0.03
N PHE A 218 -11.66 -9.02 0.22
CA PHE A 218 -10.52 -9.56 0.98
C PHE A 218 -10.49 -9.08 2.43
N ALA A 219 -11.09 -7.92 2.72
CA ALA A 219 -11.20 -7.43 4.09
C ALA A 219 -11.98 -8.43 4.97
N ALA A 220 -13.08 -9.00 4.45
CA ALA A 220 -13.87 -10.01 5.14
C ALA A 220 -13.11 -11.34 5.37
N ALA A 221 -12.36 -11.81 4.37
CA ALA A 221 -11.58 -13.04 4.47
C ALA A 221 -10.40 -12.90 5.43
N ALA A 222 -9.70 -11.76 5.41
CA ALA A 222 -8.59 -11.49 6.30
C ALA A 222 -9.02 -11.25 7.75
N ALA A 223 -10.18 -10.62 7.97
CA ALA A 223 -10.78 -10.50 9.30
C ALA A 223 -11.12 -11.88 9.89
N ALA A 224 -11.64 -12.80 9.06
CA ALA A 224 -11.89 -14.18 9.46
C ALA A 224 -10.58 -14.93 9.81
N ALA A 225 -9.53 -14.78 8.99
CA ALA A 225 -8.23 -15.42 9.24
C ALA A 225 -7.54 -14.90 10.52
N ALA A 226 -7.55 -13.58 10.75
CA ALA A 226 -7.00 -12.97 11.95
C ALA A 226 -7.77 -13.38 13.23
N ALA A 227 -9.08 -13.62 13.12
CA ALA A 227 -9.89 -14.16 14.21
C ALA A 227 -9.54 -15.62 14.53
N THR A 228 -9.21 -16.44 13.52
CA THR A 228 -8.77 -17.83 13.74
C THR A 228 -7.37 -17.94 14.33
N GLU A 229 -6.45 -17.04 13.98
CA GLU A 229 -5.07 -17.04 14.51
C GLU A 229 -5.02 -16.61 15.99
N LYS A 230 -5.89 -15.68 16.41
CA LYS A 230 -6.09 -15.32 17.83
C LYS A 230 -6.77 -16.42 18.66
N ALA A 231 -7.41 -17.41 18.02
CA ALA A 231 -8.12 -18.50 18.68
C ALA A 231 -7.27 -19.78 18.84
N ALA A 232 -6.03 -19.81 18.33
CA ALA A 232 -5.13 -20.95 18.54
C ALA A 232 -4.65 -20.99 20.01
N PRO A 233 -4.88 -22.09 20.76
CA PRO A 233 -4.44 -22.17 22.14
C PRO A 233 -2.91 -22.23 22.21
N SER A 234 -2.35 -21.40 23.09
CA SER A 234 -0.96 -21.48 23.56
C SER A 234 -0.62 -22.91 23.94
N ALA A 235 0.19 -23.58 23.13
CA ALA A 235 0.70 -24.91 23.44
C ALA A 235 1.65 -24.77 24.65
N SER A 236 1.18 -25.24 25.81
CA SER A 236 1.96 -25.36 27.04
C SER A 236 3.18 -26.24 26.82
N ALA A 237 4.36 -25.73 27.17
CA ALA A 237 5.63 -26.45 27.12
C ALA A 237 5.61 -27.76 27.94
N PRO A 238 6.28 -28.83 27.48
CA PRO A 238 6.36 -30.06 28.23
C PRO A 238 7.30 -29.90 29.44
N SER A 239 6.82 -30.29 30.63
CA SER A 239 7.59 -30.38 31.86
C SER A 239 8.67 -31.47 31.75
N ALA A 240 9.92 -31.11 32.09
CA ALA A 240 11.07 -32.01 32.11
C ALA A 240 10.90 -33.18 33.11
N PRO A 241 11.48 -34.37 32.86
CA PRO A 241 11.37 -35.50 33.76
C PRO A 241 12.30 -35.35 34.96
N ALA A 242 11.77 -35.59 36.15
CA ALA A 242 12.53 -35.69 37.38
C ALA A 242 13.42 -36.94 37.36
N LYS A 243 14.73 -36.74 37.54
CA LYS A 243 15.70 -37.82 37.78
C LYS A 243 15.41 -38.48 39.13
N ARG A 244 15.41 -39.81 39.15
CA ARG A 244 15.68 -40.65 40.33
C ARG A 244 16.80 -41.60 39.99
#